data_AF-A0A916Z2N1-F1
#
_entry.id   AF-A0A916Z2N1-F1
#
_cell.length_a   1.000
_cell.length_b   1.000
_cell.length_c   1.000
_cell.angle_alpha   90.00
_cell.angle_beta   90.00
_cell.angle_gamma   90.00
#
_symmetry.space_group_name_H-M   'P 1'
#
loop_
_entity.id
_entity.type
_entity.pdbx_description
1 polymer ?
#
loop_
_entity_poly.entity_id
_entity_poly.type
_entity_poly.pdbx_seq_one_letter_code
_entity_poly.pdbx_strand_id
1 'polypeptide(L)'
;MAWYNLDKLLPIDYVEGIVQLANKISFTYQLLAVLSLVLLLFPFFFYHKETLAVALGTYYAFLLIATIFGNFPVMIMGYGVSPIIGYSIGLFRIIAQMEDNKQI
;
A
#
# COMPACT_ATOMS: atom_id res chain seq x y z
N MET A 1 -10.43 -9.55 -20.74
CA MET A 1 -9.92 -8.63 -21.78
C MET A 1 -9.43 -7.29 -21.21
N ALA A 2 -9.87 -6.83 -20.03
CA ALA A 2 -9.36 -5.59 -19.42
C ALA A 2 -7.88 -5.65 -19.00
N TRP A 3 -7.36 -6.82 -18.58
CA TRP A 3 -5.94 -6.96 -18.21
C TRP A 3 -4.94 -6.90 -19.36
N TYR A 4 -5.38 -7.09 -20.61
CA TYR A 4 -4.49 -7.04 -21.79
C TYR A 4 -4.40 -5.65 -22.43
N ASN A 5 -5.37 -4.77 -22.15
CA ASN A 5 -5.39 -3.42 -22.68
C ASN A 5 -5.26 -2.45 -21.51
N LEU A 6 -4.03 -2.40 -20.96
CA LEU A 6 -3.66 -1.43 -19.93
C LEU A 6 -3.99 -0.02 -20.43
N ASP A 7 -4.37 0.84 -19.50
CA ASP A 7 -4.69 2.23 -19.80
C ASP A 7 -3.50 2.87 -20.53
N LYS A 8 -3.80 3.50 -21.68
CA LYS A 8 -2.82 4.16 -22.55
C LYS A 8 -2.71 5.65 -22.26
N LEU A 9 -3.49 6.15 -21.31
CA LEU A 9 -3.36 7.51 -20.83
C LEU A 9 -1.96 7.74 -20.26
N LEU A 10 -1.47 8.97 -20.44
CA LEU A 10 -0.20 9.39 -19.88
C LEU A 10 -0.28 9.36 -18.36
N PRO A 11 0.78 8.86 -17.69
CA PRO A 11 0.81 8.78 -16.25
C PRO A 11 0.76 10.17 -15.63
N ILE A 12 0.01 10.31 -14.54
CA ILE A 12 -0.05 11.55 -13.76
C ILE A 12 1.03 11.50 -12.67
N ASP A 13 2.02 12.41 -12.76
CA ASP A 13 3.21 12.44 -11.90
C ASP A 13 2.90 12.37 -10.39
N TYR A 14 1.86 13.05 -9.90
CA TYR A 14 1.51 13.05 -8.47
C TYR A 14 0.64 11.86 -8.02
N VAL A 15 0.24 10.97 -8.93
CA VAL A 15 -0.62 9.82 -8.64
C VAL A 15 0.18 8.52 -8.74
N GLU A 16 0.86 8.37 -9.87
CA GLU A 16 1.53 7.12 -10.26
C GLU A 16 3.06 7.27 -10.14
N GLY A 17 3.57 8.45 -10.50
CA GLY A 17 4.98 8.78 -10.44
C GLY A 17 5.44 9.43 -9.14
N ILE A 18 4.64 9.38 -8.07
CA ILE A 18 4.84 10.25 -6.89
C ILE A 18 6.18 9.99 -6.18
N VAL A 19 6.67 8.75 -6.21
CA VAL A 19 7.98 8.38 -5.65
C VAL A 19 9.12 8.96 -6.49
N GLN A 20 8.98 8.95 -7.83
CA GLN A 20 9.93 9.57 -8.75
C GLN A 20 9.87 11.10 -8.66
N LEU A 21 8.68 11.66 -8.44
CA LEU A 21 8.50 13.08 -8.17
C LEU A 21 9.23 13.51 -6.89
N ALA A 22 9.17 12.70 -5.83
CA ALA A 22 9.96 12.93 -4.62
C ALA A 22 11.47 12.95 -4.90
N ASN A 23 11.96 12.06 -5.78
CA ASN A 23 13.36 12.05 -6.19
C ASN A 23 13.78 13.32 -6.96
N LYS A 24 12.88 13.87 -7.80
CA LYS A 24 13.14 15.14 -8.50
C LYS A 24 13.38 16.31 -7.53
N ILE A 25 12.86 16.23 -6.30
CA ILE A 25 13.11 17.21 -5.23
C ILE A 25 14.42 16.89 -4.51
N SER A 26 14.56 15.67 -3.99
CA SER A 26 15.80 15.16 -3.40
C SER A 26 15.73 13.64 -3.22
N PHE A 27 16.88 12.98 -3.32
CA PHE A 27 17.01 11.55 -3.03
C PHE A 27 16.54 11.19 -1.61
N THR A 28 16.73 12.08 -0.63
CA THR A 28 16.26 11.87 0.75
C THR A 28 14.75 11.72 0.81
N TYR A 29 14.00 12.50 0.05
CA TYR A 29 12.54 12.40 0.01
C TYR A 29 12.07 11.10 -0.64
N GLN A 30 12.76 10.65 -1.69
CA GLN A 30 12.49 9.34 -2.28
C GLN A 30 12.68 8.22 -1.26
N LEU A 31 13.78 8.26 -0.49
CA LEU A 31 14.06 7.25 0.53
C LEU A 31 12.97 7.25 1.61
N LEU A 32 12.57 8.42 2.12
CA LEU A 32 11.49 8.54 3.10
C LEU A 32 10.14 8.05 2.54
N ALA A 33 9.85 8.35 1.28
CA ALA A 33 8.65 7.85 0.61
C ALA A 33 8.63 6.33 0.56
N VAL A 34 9.71 5.69 0.07
CA VAL A 34 9.82 4.23 0.03
C VAL A 34 9.74 3.62 1.43
N LEU A 35 10.43 4.20 2.42
CA LEU A 35 10.38 3.73 3.81
C LEU A 35 8.96 3.81 4.38
N SER A 36 8.22 4.89 4.11
CA SER A 36 6.83 5.03 4.56
C SER A 36 5.92 3.96 3.95
N LEU A 37 6.09 3.64 2.66
CA LEU A 37 5.31 2.60 1.98
C LEU A 37 5.61 1.21 2.54
N VAL A 38 6.88 0.91 2.82
CA VAL A 38 7.27 -0.36 3.46
C VAL A 38 6.73 -0.43 4.88
N LEU A 39 6.76 0.68 5.62
CA LEU A 39 6.26 0.75 6.99
C LEU A 39 4.75 0.47 7.09
N LEU A 40 3.98 0.79 6.06
CA LEU A 40 2.55 0.44 5.98
C LEU A 40 2.29 -1.08 6.00
N LEU A 41 3.24 -1.90 5.53
CA LEU A 41 3.09 -3.36 5.58
C LEU A 41 3.39 -3.93 6.98
N PHE A 42 4.15 -3.19 7.79
CA PHE A 42 4.63 -3.65 9.09
C PHE A 42 3.55 -4.20 10.03
N PRO A 43 2.41 -3.51 10.28
CA PRO A 43 1.41 -4.00 11.23
C PRO A 43 0.78 -5.35 10.83
N PHE A 44 0.74 -5.67 9.54
CA PHE A 44 0.12 -6.90 9.03
C PHE A 44 0.99 -8.14 9.21
N PHE A 45 2.32 -7.98 9.23
CA PHE A 45 3.25 -9.12 9.31
C PHE A 45 3.88 -9.31 10.70
N PHE A 46 4.08 -8.24 11.46
CA PHE A 46 4.89 -8.28 12.68
C PHE A 46 4.09 -8.36 13.98
N TYR A 47 2.87 -7.83 14.04
CA TYR A 47 2.10 -7.79 15.29
C TYR A 47 1.32 -9.08 15.58
N HIS A 48 0.87 -9.82 14.56
CA HIS A 48 0.24 -11.14 14.72
C HIS A 48 0.34 -11.98 13.45
N LYS A 49 0.43 -13.31 13.60
CA LYS A 49 0.55 -14.27 12.49
C LYS A 49 -0.79 -14.89 12.08
N GLU A 50 -1.88 -14.20 12.37
CA GLU A 50 -3.22 -14.65 11.96
C GLU A 50 -3.29 -14.72 10.44
N THR A 51 -3.97 -15.74 9.93
CA THR A 51 -4.12 -15.97 8.48
C THR A 51 -4.69 -14.74 7.78
N LEU A 52 -5.63 -14.04 8.42
CA LEU A 52 -6.23 -12.81 7.91
C LEU A 52 -5.21 -11.66 7.82
N ALA A 53 -4.39 -11.46 8.85
CA ALA A 53 -3.38 -10.40 8.88
C ALA A 53 -2.34 -10.62 7.77
N VAL A 54 -1.85 -11.85 7.64
CA VAL A 54 -0.91 -12.24 6.57
C VAL A 54 -1.56 -12.07 5.19
N ALA A 55 -2.82 -12.51 5.01
CA ALA A 55 -3.53 -12.36 3.74
C ALA A 55 -3.69 -10.88 3.34
N LEU A 56 -4.10 -10.01 4.27
CA LEU A 56 -4.21 -8.57 4.00
C LEU A 56 -2.84 -7.92 3.74
N GLY A 57 -1.81 -8.28 4.52
CA GLY A 57 -0.44 -7.81 4.30
C GLY A 57 0.08 -8.18 2.92
N THR A 58 -0.13 -9.43 2.49
CA THR A 58 0.25 -9.87 1.14
C THR A 58 -0.54 -9.15 0.04
N TYR A 59 -1.84 -8.92 0.23
CA TYR A 59 -2.66 -8.14 -0.70
C TYR A 59 -2.10 -6.72 -0.89
N TYR A 60 -1.81 -6.01 0.20
CA TYR A 60 -1.23 -4.66 0.11
C TYR A 60 0.19 -4.66 -0.45
N ALA A 61 1.00 -5.68 -0.16
CA ALA A 61 2.32 -5.84 -0.75
C ALA A 61 2.23 -6.02 -2.28
N PHE A 62 1.29 -6.85 -2.77
CA PHE A 62 1.07 -7.02 -4.21
C PHE A 62 0.59 -5.72 -4.86
N LEU A 63 -0.25 -4.93 -4.20
CA LEU A 63 -0.65 -3.62 -4.72
C LEU A 63 0.54 -2.66 -4.84
N LEU A 64 1.47 -2.63 -3.86
CA LEU A 64 2.69 -1.83 -3.96
C LEU A 64 3.64 -2.35 -5.05
N ILE A 65 3.72 -3.66 -5.24
CA ILE A 65 4.54 -4.25 -6.31
C ILE A 65 3.92 -3.92 -7.68
N ALA A 66 2.60 -3.91 -7.80
CA ALA A 66 1.90 -3.63 -9.04
C ALA A 66 2.23 -2.22 -9.59
N THR A 67 2.49 -1.24 -8.73
CA THR A 67 2.86 0.13 -9.15
C THR A 67 4.23 0.19 -9.85
N ILE A 68 5.02 -0.88 -9.81
CA ILE A 68 6.29 -0.98 -10.52
C ILE A 68 6.07 -1.40 -11.99
N PHE A 69 4.99 -2.14 -12.28
CA PHE A 69 4.75 -2.76 -13.59
C PHE A 69 3.79 -1.98 -14.50
N GLY A 70 3.17 -0.91 -14.01
CA GLY A 70 2.24 -0.12 -14.80
C GLY A 70 1.90 1.23 -14.16
N ASN A 71 1.07 1.99 -14.88
CA ASN A 71 0.54 3.30 -14.51
C ASN A 71 -0.54 3.17 -13.43
N PHE A 72 -0.18 2.61 -12.27
CA PHE A 72 -1.10 2.40 -11.16
C PHE A 72 -0.84 3.41 -10.04
N PRO A 73 -1.91 3.98 -9.43
CA PRO A 73 -1.76 4.89 -8.31
C PRO A 73 -1.01 4.23 -7.15
N VAL A 74 -0.02 4.93 -6.61
CA VAL A 74 0.67 4.46 -5.41
C VAL A 74 -0.30 4.48 -4.24
N MET A 75 -0.50 3.35 -3.58
CA MET A 75 -1.43 3.25 -2.45
C MET A 75 -1.11 4.29 -1.37
N ILE A 76 -2.16 4.94 -0.84
CA ILE A 76 -2.14 5.96 0.23
C ILE A 76 -1.43 7.27 -0.17
N MET A 77 -0.34 7.21 -0.94
CA MET A 77 0.46 8.36 -1.35
C MET A 77 -0.06 9.01 -2.64
N GLY A 78 -0.52 8.20 -3.59
CA GLY A 78 -1.19 8.64 -4.80
C GLY A 78 -2.66 9.01 -4.54
N TYR A 79 -3.35 9.42 -5.60
CA TYR A 79 -4.72 9.92 -5.51
C TYR A 79 -5.72 8.77 -5.50
N GLY A 80 -6.24 8.42 -4.31
CA GLY A 80 -7.27 7.40 -4.16
C GLY A 80 -7.75 7.27 -2.71
N VAL A 81 -9.07 7.34 -2.51
CA VAL A 81 -9.67 7.21 -1.17
C VAL A 81 -9.85 5.75 -0.77
N SER A 82 -10.11 4.86 -1.74
CA SER A 82 -10.38 3.44 -1.47
C SER A 82 -9.23 2.70 -0.77
N PRO A 83 -7.94 2.92 -1.10
CA PRO A 83 -6.87 2.24 -0.39
C PRO A 83 -6.75 2.72 1.06
N ILE A 84 -7.04 4.01 1.33
CA ILE A 84 -7.04 4.58 2.69
C ILE A 84 -8.14 3.94 3.54
N ILE A 85 -9.37 3.88 3.01
CA ILE A 85 -10.51 3.26 3.70
C ILE A 85 -10.24 1.77 3.94
N GLY A 86 -9.84 1.04 2.89
CA GLY A 86 -9.57 -0.39 2.99
C GLY A 86 -8.49 -0.71 4.02
N TYR A 87 -7.37 0.03 3.98
CA TYR A 87 -6.27 -0.15 4.92
C TYR A 87 -6.72 0.08 6.36
N SER A 88 -7.50 1.15 6.60
CA SER A 88 -8.02 1.50 7.92
C SER A 88 -8.91 0.37 8.46
N ILE A 89 -9.86 -0.13 7.67
CA ILE A 89 -10.74 -1.23 8.05
C ILE A 89 -9.94 -2.50 8.36
N GLY A 90 -8.97 -2.86 7.51
CA GLY A 90 -8.11 -4.03 7.72
C GLY A 90 -7.32 -3.93 9.02
N LEU A 91 -6.75 -2.75 9.32
CA LEU A 91 -6.02 -2.49 10.55
C LEU A 91 -6.93 -2.59 11.78
N PHE A 92 -8.11 -1.97 11.75
CA PHE A 92 -9.09 -2.07 12.84
C PHE A 92 -9.48 -3.52 13.12
N ARG A 93 -9.71 -4.32 12.07
CA ARG A 93 -10.10 -5.73 12.24
C ARG A 93 -9.01 -6.55 12.92
N ILE A 94 -7.75 -6.32 12.55
CA ILE A 94 -6.58 -6.99 13.13
C ILE A 94 -6.41 -6.60 14.59
N ILE A 95 -6.53 -5.31 14.92
CA ILE A 95 -6.44 -4.82 16.30
C ILE A 95 -7.56 -5.41 17.16
N ALA A 96 -8.80 -5.41 16.68
CA ALA A 96 -9.93 -6.00 17.40
C ALA A 96 -9.70 -7.51 17.66
N GLN A 97 -9.19 -8.23 16.66
CA GLN A 97 -8.88 -9.66 16.80
C GLN A 97 -7.76 -9.91 17.83
N MET A 98 -6.77 -9.02 17.94
CA MET A 98 -5.74 -9.11 18.99
C MET A 98 -6.31 -8.92 20.39
N GLU A 99 -7.34 -8.09 20.54
CA GLU A 99 -8.01 -7.87 21.82
C GLU A 99 -8.81 -9.11 22.23
N ASP A 100 -9.57 -9.71 21.31
CA ASP A 100 -10.31 -10.95 21.55
C ASP A 100 -9.38 -12.11 21.98
N ASN A 101 -8.24 -12.29 21.29
CA ASN A 101 -7.28 -13.37 21.60
C ASN A 101 -6.61 -13.22 22.98
N LYS A 102 -6.58 -12.02 23.59
CA LYS A 102 -6.01 -11.81 24.93
C LYS A 102 -6.97 -12.16 26.07
N GLN A 103 -8.27 -12.30 25.77
CA GLN A 103 -9.31 -12.58 26.77
C GLN A 103 -9.56 -14.09 26.96
N ILE A 104 -8.82 -14.94 26.23
CA ILE A 104 -8.85 -16.42 26.29
C ILE A 104 -7.58 -16.89 27.00
#